data_AF-A0A7J9JHJ1-F1
#
_entry.id   AF-A0A7J9JHJ1-F1
#
_cell.length_a   1.000
_cell.length_b   1.000
_cell.length_c   1.000
_cell.angle_alpha   90.00
_cell.angle_beta   90.00
_cell.angle_gamma   90.00
#
_symmetry.space_group_name_H-M   'P 1'
#
loop_
_entity.id
_entity.type
_entity.pdbx_description
1 polymer ?
#
loop_
_entity_poly.entity_id
_entity_poly.type
_entity_poly.pdbx_seq_one_letter_code
_entity_poly.pdbx_strand_id
1 'polypeptide(L)'
;MAKLAATPLGDSSVLAAPEYCNANFTSYFTPTFWSNPTLSLTFSGRKACYFNTGVMVIDLQRWRAGDYTTKIVEWMELQKRMRIYELGSLPPFLLVFAGNIAPVDHRWNQHGLGGDNYRGLCRDLHPGPTSLLHWSGKGKPWARLDANRPCPLDAFWAPYDLLQTSSALES
;
A
#
# COMPACT_ATOMS: atom_id res chain seq x y z
N MET A 1 1.73 3.59 -17.77
CA MET A 1 1.12 2.28 -17.44
C MET A 1 1.76 1.10 -18.16
N ALA A 2 1.96 1.12 -19.50
CA ALA A 2 2.57 -0.03 -20.23
C ALA A 2 3.93 -0.50 -19.65
N LYS A 3 4.81 0.43 -19.26
CA LYS A 3 6.10 0.10 -18.61
C LYS A 3 5.95 -0.63 -17.28
N LEU A 4 4.96 -0.27 -16.47
CA LEU A 4 4.69 -0.94 -15.19
C LEU A 4 4.10 -2.33 -15.44
N ALA A 5 3.17 -2.46 -16.38
CA ALA A 5 2.57 -3.75 -16.73
C ALA A 5 3.59 -4.77 -17.26
N ALA A 6 4.66 -4.28 -17.90
CA ALA A 6 5.76 -5.10 -18.41
C ALA A 6 6.82 -5.45 -17.34
N THR A 7 6.57 -5.18 -16.05
CA THR A 7 7.48 -5.57 -14.96
C THR A 7 7.74 -7.08 -15.01
N PRO A 8 9.01 -7.52 -15.06
CA PRO A 8 9.33 -8.93 -15.02
C PRO A 8 9.04 -9.51 -13.64
N LEU A 9 8.18 -10.53 -13.58
CA LEU A 9 7.83 -11.26 -12.36
C LEU A 9 8.77 -12.44 -12.06
N GLY A 10 9.69 -12.76 -12.98
CA GLY A 10 10.53 -13.94 -12.90
C GLY A 10 9.73 -15.25 -12.95
N ASP A 11 10.34 -16.36 -12.53
CA ASP A 11 9.73 -17.69 -12.67
C ASP A 11 8.78 -18.06 -11.53
N SER A 12 8.97 -17.44 -10.35
CA SER A 12 8.29 -17.87 -9.11
C SER A 12 7.34 -16.81 -8.52
N SER A 13 7.56 -15.52 -8.78
CA SER A 13 6.69 -14.48 -8.20
C SER A 13 5.38 -14.37 -8.97
N VAL A 14 4.30 -14.16 -8.21
CA VAL A 14 2.95 -13.94 -8.75
C VAL A 14 2.59 -12.46 -8.75
N LEU A 15 3.28 -11.69 -7.91
CA LEU A 15 3.01 -10.29 -7.64
C LEU A 15 4.32 -9.51 -7.66
N ALA A 16 4.27 -8.30 -8.21
CA ALA A 16 5.34 -7.32 -8.13
C ALA A 16 4.83 -6.02 -7.50
N ALA A 17 5.61 -5.43 -6.60
CA ALA A 17 5.28 -4.18 -5.95
C ALA A 17 6.53 -3.45 -5.43
N PRO A 18 6.46 -2.14 -5.17
CA PRO A 18 7.54 -1.42 -4.48
C PRO A 18 7.70 -1.90 -3.03
N GLU A 19 8.90 -2.36 -2.67
CA GLU A 19 9.26 -2.84 -1.33
C GLU A 19 9.94 -1.78 -0.47
N TYR A 20 9.53 -1.63 0.77
CA TYR A 20 10.12 -0.69 1.73
C TYR A 20 10.64 -1.43 2.96
N CYS A 21 11.81 -2.04 2.81
CA CYS A 21 12.44 -2.84 3.87
C CYS A 21 12.91 -2.01 5.09
N ASN A 22 12.98 -0.68 4.97
CA ASN A 22 13.30 0.21 6.09
C ASN A 22 12.10 0.41 7.04
N ALA A 23 10.89 0.05 6.62
CA ALA A 23 9.71 0.11 7.50
C ALA A 23 9.80 -1.00 8.55
N ASN A 24 9.34 -0.72 9.77
CA ASN A 24 9.26 -1.74 10.80
C ASN A 24 8.13 -2.74 10.46
N PHE A 25 8.50 -3.85 9.83
CA PHE A 25 7.57 -4.91 9.43
C PHE A 25 6.74 -5.46 10.60
N THR A 26 7.32 -5.51 11.80
CA THR A 26 6.63 -6.05 12.98
C THR A 26 5.40 -5.23 13.38
N SER A 27 5.37 -3.93 13.03
CA SER A 27 4.28 -3.00 13.39
C SER A 27 2.97 -3.27 12.64
N TYR A 28 2.96 -4.14 11.63
CA TYR A 28 1.74 -4.48 10.88
C TYR A 28 0.95 -5.64 11.50
N PHE A 29 1.50 -6.30 12.52
CA PHE A 29 0.89 -7.45 13.20
C PHE A 29 0.82 -7.22 14.71
N THR A 30 -0.18 -7.81 15.36
CA THR A 30 -0.38 -7.63 16.81
C THR A 30 0.62 -8.45 17.62
N PRO A 31 0.83 -8.13 18.92
CA PRO A 31 1.61 -8.99 19.80
C PRO A 31 1.08 -10.43 19.85
N THR A 32 -0.24 -10.62 19.74
CA THR A 32 -0.89 -11.94 19.67
C THR A 32 -0.44 -12.77 18.48
N PHE A 33 -0.20 -12.15 17.33
CA PHE A 33 0.35 -12.85 16.16
C PHE A 33 1.79 -13.31 16.42
N TRP A 34 2.63 -12.41 16.92
CA TRP A 34 4.06 -12.70 17.14
C TRP A 34 4.31 -13.70 18.27
N SER A 35 3.48 -13.69 19.32
CA SER A 35 3.61 -14.63 20.44
C SER A 35 3.09 -16.03 20.12
N ASN A 36 2.35 -16.21 19.01
CA ASN A 36 1.87 -17.52 18.57
C ASN A 36 2.88 -18.15 17.59
N PRO A 37 3.56 -19.25 17.95
CA PRO A 37 4.57 -19.87 17.10
C PRO A 37 4.02 -20.34 15.75
N THR A 38 2.80 -20.89 15.73
CA THR A 38 2.15 -21.37 14.50
C THR A 38 1.90 -20.24 13.52
N LEU A 39 1.54 -19.05 14.01
CA LEU A 39 1.28 -17.89 13.16
C LEU A 39 2.58 -17.23 12.70
N SER A 40 3.52 -16.97 13.61
CA SER A 40 4.78 -16.31 13.30
C SER A 40 5.69 -17.15 12.38
N LEU A 41 5.58 -18.49 12.42
CA LEU A 41 6.22 -19.40 11.48
C LEU A 41 5.90 -19.09 10.00
N THR A 42 4.79 -18.40 9.71
CA THR A 42 4.43 -17.94 8.35
C THR A 42 5.57 -17.17 7.67
N PHE A 43 6.35 -16.40 8.43
CA PHE A 43 7.46 -15.60 7.91
C PHE A 43 8.83 -16.27 8.06
N SER A 44 8.90 -17.47 8.65
CA SER A 44 10.16 -18.18 8.83
C SER A 44 10.86 -18.43 7.49
N GLY A 45 12.16 -18.12 7.43
CA GLY A 45 12.97 -18.25 6.22
C GLY A 45 12.69 -17.22 5.12
N ARG A 46 11.74 -16.29 5.31
CA ARG A 46 11.46 -15.22 4.35
C ARG A 46 12.20 -13.94 4.74
N LYS A 47 12.80 -13.27 3.76
CA LYS A 47 13.24 -11.87 3.94
C LYS A 47 12.05 -10.94 3.75
N ALA A 48 11.10 -11.00 4.68
CA ALA A 48 9.83 -10.28 4.58
C ALA A 48 10.03 -8.76 4.73
N CYS A 49 9.67 -8.02 3.69
CA CYS A 49 9.59 -6.56 3.71
C CYS A 49 8.14 -6.09 3.57
N TYR A 50 7.87 -4.89 4.05
CA TYR A 50 6.63 -4.19 3.72
C TYR A 50 6.61 -3.88 2.22
N PHE A 51 5.46 -4.09 1.58
CA PHE A 51 5.15 -3.47 0.30
C PHE A 51 3.77 -2.83 0.40
N ASN A 52 3.53 -1.79 -0.39
CA ASN A 52 2.26 -1.11 -0.40
C ASN A 52 1.34 -1.73 -1.47
N THR A 53 0.10 -2.07 -1.12
CA THR A 53 -0.89 -2.63 -2.06
C THR A 53 -1.55 -1.60 -2.97
N GLY A 54 -1.15 -0.32 -2.90
CA GLY A 54 -1.70 0.74 -3.76
C GLY A 54 -1.29 0.63 -5.23
N VAL A 55 -0.14 0.01 -5.51
CA VAL A 55 0.34 -0.24 -6.88
C VAL A 55 0.98 -1.62 -6.92
N MET A 56 0.40 -2.51 -7.72
CA MET A 56 0.86 -3.89 -7.87
C MET A 56 0.70 -4.34 -9.33
N VAL A 57 1.57 -5.25 -9.74
CA VAL A 57 1.42 -6.03 -10.99
C VAL A 57 1.19 -7.47 -10.58
N ILE A 58 0.13 -8.09 -11.12
CA ILE A 58 -0.27 -9.44 -10.72
C ILE A 58 -0.39 -10.30 -11.98
N ASP A 59 0.29 -11.45 -11.98
CA ASP A 59 0.05 -12.51 -12.96
C ASP A 59 -1.24 -13.25 -12.57
N LEU A 60 -2.31 -12.99 -13.33
CA LEU A 60 -3.62 -13.57 -13.07
C LEU A 60 -3.70 -15.08 -13.34
N GLN A 61 -2.83 -15.64 -14.18
CA GLN A 61 -2.79 -17.09 -14.41
C GLN A 61 -2.16 -17.78 -13.20
N ARG A 62 -0.99 -17.32 -12.76
CA ARG A 62 -0.34 -17.85 -11.55
C ARG A 62 -1.17 -17.59 -10.30
N TRP A 63 -1.87 -16.45 -10.23
CA TRP A 63 -2.79 -16.13 -9.14
C TRP A 63 -3.89 -17.19 -8.98
N ARG A 64 -4.53 -17.57 -10.10
CA ARG A 64 -5.59 -18.59 -10.09
C ARG A 64 -5.02 -19.98 -9.84
N ALA A 65 -3.90 -20.33 -10.48
CA ALA A 65 -3.27 -21.64 -10.32
C ALA A 65 -2.79 -21.90 -8.88
N GLY A 66 -2.31 -20.87 -8.18
CA GLY A 66 -1.87 -20.96 -6.79
C GLY A 66 -2.94 -20.73 -5.74
N ASP A 67 -4.21 -20.54 -6.15
CA ASP A 67 -5.38 -20.30 -5.29
C ASP A 67 -5.17 -19.20 -4.23
N TYR A 68 -4.58 -18.08 -4.65
CA TYR A 68 -4.18 -17.02 -3.72
C TYR A 68 -5.35 -16.24 -3.13
N THR A 69 -6.49 -16.18 -3.84
CA THR A 69 -7.72 -15.58 -3.28
C THR A 69 -8.13 -16.32 -2.00
N THR A 70 -8.19 -17.65 -2.04
CA THR A 70 -8.57 -18.47 -0.89
C THR A 70 -7.61 -18.29 0.27
N LYS A 71 -6.30 -18.35 0.02
CA LYS A 71 -5.26 -18.10 1.04
C LYS A 71 -5.42 -16.75 1.74
N ILE A 72 -5.71 -15.69 0.99
CA ILE A 72 -5.96 -14.35 1.56
C ILE A 72 -7.22 -14.34 2.41
N VAL A 73 -8.32 -14.92 1.91
CA VAL A 73 -9.60 -14.98 2.61
C VAL A 73 -9.47 -15.78 3.91
N GLU A 74 -8.72 -16.87 3.94
CA GLU A 74 -8.45 -17.65 5.16
C GLU A 74 -7.81 -16.80 6.26
N TRP A 75 -6.81 -15.97 5.92
CA TRP A 75 -6.22 -15.02 6.87
C TRP A 75 -7.22 -13.97 7.35
N MET A 76 -8.11 -13.50 6.46
CA MET A 76 -9.19 -12.58 6.82
C MET A 76 -10.22 -13.23 7.76
N GLU A 77 -10.56 -14.50 7.56
CA GLU A 77 -11.45 -15.24 8.45
C GLU A 77 -10.80 -15.49 9.83
N LEU A 78 -9.50 -15.79 9.87
CA LEU A 78 -8.77 -15.89 11.13
C LEU A 78 -8.79 -14.56 11.89
N GLN A 79 -8.57 -13.43 11.21
CA GLN A 79 -8.65 -12.09 11.80
C GLN A 79 -10.01 -11.80 12.46
N LYS A 80 -11.12 -12.26 11.87
CA LYS A 80 -12.47 -12.08 12.44
C LYS A 80 -12.64 -12.80 13.79
N ARG A 81 -11.91 -13.91 13.99
CA ARG A 81 -11.97 -14.73 15.22
C ARG A 81 -10.94 -14.28 16.25
N MET A 82 -9.76 -13.86 15.78
CA MET A 82 -8.64 -13.46 16.61
C MET A 82 -7.92 -12.29 15.94
N ARG A 83 -7.78 -11.17 16.65
CA ARG A 83 -7.12 -9.97 16.14
C ARG A 83 -5.60 -10.18 16.05
N ILE A 84 -5.11 -10.52 14.86
CA ILE A 84 -3.71 -10.83 14.56
C ILE A 84 -2.97 -9.71 13.81
N TYR A 85 -3.70 -8.75 13.25
CA TYR A 85 -3.12 -7.55 12.66
C TYR A 85 -4.00 -6.32 12.86
N GLU A 86 -3.37 -5.18 12.66
CA GLU A 86 -4.00 -3.86 12.63
C GLU A 86 -4.06 -3.36 11.18
N LEU A 87 -5.05 -2.51 10.87
CA LEU A 87 -5.26 -1.90 9.55
C LEU A 87 -5.95 -2.80 8.51
N GLY A 88 -6.48 -2.17 7.45
CA GLY A 88 -7.43 -2.70 6.47
C GLY A 88 -6.96 -3.88 5.61
N SER A 89 -6.81 -3.70 4.30
CA SER A 89 -6.62 -4.81 3.36
C SER A 89 -5.17 -5.28 3.19
N LEU A 90 -4.19 -4.56 3.73
CA LEU A 90 -2.77 -4.84 3.49
C LEU A 90 -2.23 -6.09 4.23
N PRO A 91 -2.45 -6.29 5.54
CA PRO A 91 -1.79 -7.39 6.25
C PRO A 91 -2.04 -8.79 5.67
N PRO A 92 -3.24 -9.13 5.14
CA PRO A 92 -3.44 -10.39 4.42
C PRO A 92 -2.51 -10.58 3.22
N PHE A 93 -2.20 -9.53 2.47
CA PHE A 93 -1.23 -9.61 1.37
C PHE A 93 0.19 -9.81 1.89
N LEU A 94 0.56 -9.18 3.00
CA LEU A 94 1.87 -9.39 3.60
C LEU A 94 2.04 -10.84 4.07
N LEU A 95 1.03 -11.43 4.73
CA LEU A 95 1.04 -12.82 5.18
C LEU A 95 1.30 -13.81 4.04
N VAL A 96 0.67 -13.56 2.89
CA VAL A 96 0.76 -14.43 1.73
C VAL A 96 2.04 -14.20 0.92
N PHE A 97 2.46 -12.94 0.73
CA PHE A 97 3.46 -12.59 -0.28
C PHE A 97 4.75 -11.95 0.24
N ALA A 98 4.82 -11.43 1.47
CA ALA A 98 6.01 -10.71 1.93
C ALA A 98 7.27 -11.60 1.84
N GLY A 99 8.30 -11.10 1.17
CA GLY A 99 9.54 -11.82 0.88
C GLY A 99 9.50 -12.71 -0.37
N ASN A 100 8.36 -12.79 -1.08
CA ASN A 100 8.14 -13.64 -2.27
C ASN A 100 7.52 -12.84 -3.43
N ILE A 101 7.92 -11.58 -3.61
CA ILE A 101 7.45 -10.71 -4.69
C ILE A 101 8.61 -10.26 -5.58
N ALA A 102 8.28 -9.86 -6.81
CA ALA A 102 9.25 -9.18 -7.67
C ALA A 102 9.32 -7.69 -7.29
N PRO A 103 10.51 -7.10 -7.21
CA PRO A 103 10.65 -5.70 -6.84
C PRO A 103 10.21 -4.78 -7.98
N VAL A 104 9.53 -3.69 -7.63
CA VAL A 104 9.20 -2.59 -8.55
C VAL A 104 9.88 -1.32 -8.05
N ASP A 105 10.40 -0.51 -8.99
CA ASP A 105 11.02 0.78 -8.69
C ASP A 105 10.04 1.70 -7.91
N HIS A 106 10.54 2.34 -6.86
CA HIS A 106 9.75 3.23 -5.98
C HIS A 106 9.13 4.41 -6.72
N ARG A 107 9.65 4.80 -7.89
CA ARG A 107 9.02 5.81 -8.76
C ARG A 107 7.54 5.55 -9.03
N TRP A 108 7.13 4.28 -9.01
CA TRP A 108 5.77 3.88 -9.30
C TRP A 108 4.81 4.05 -8.14
N ASN A 109 5.26 4.43 -6.94
CA ASN A 109 4.34 4.62 -5.82
C ASN A 109 4.89 5.57 -4.75
N GLN A 110 4.72 6.87 -4.96
CA GLN A 110 4.98 7.86 -3.94
C GLN A 110 3.83 7.87 -2.92
N HIS A 111 3.90 6.97 -1.95
CA HIS A 111 2.84 6.75 -0.96
C HIS A 111 3.01 7.58 0.31
N GLY A 112 2.00 7.53 1.18
CA GLY A 112 2.02 8.20 2.48
C GLY A 112 1.63 9.66 2.45
N LEU A 113 1.18 10.21 1.30
CA LEU A 113 0.87 11.64 1.16
C LEU A 113 -0.38 12.10 1.94
N GLY A 114 -1.19 11.14 2.39
CA GLY A 114 -2.28 11.36 3.34
C GLY A 114 -1.97 10.93 4.77
N GLY A 115 -0.71 10.56 5.05
CA GLY A 115 -0.17 10.31 6.37
C GLY A 115 0.54 11.55 6.92
N ASP A 116 0.71 11.56 8.24
CA ASP A 116 1.19 12.70 9.06
C ASP A 116 0.15 13.79 9.39
N ASN A 117 -0.94 13.37 10.05
CA ASN A 117 -1.90 14.29 10.65
C ASN A 117 -1.64 14.51 12.15
N TYR A 118 -0.55 13.96 12.73
CA TYR A 118 -0.31 14.11 14.17
C TYR A 118 0.18 15.53 14.51
N ARG A 119 0.78 16.23 13.54
CA ARG A 119 1.26 17.62 13.71
C ARG A 119 0.90 18.56 12.56
N GLY A 120 0.08 18.11 11.60
CA GLY A 120 -0.26 18.89 10.41
C GLY A 120 0.93 19.10 9.45
N LEU A 121 1.95 18.23 9.52
CA LEU A 121 3.12 18.31 8.68
C LEU A 121 2.89 17.58 7.36
N CYS A 122 3.30 18.21 6.27
CA CYS A 122 3.24 17.60 4.95
C CYS A 122 4.44 16.65 4.77
N ARG A 123 4.17 15.44 4.29
CA ARG A 123 5.22 14.45 4.05
C ARG A 123 6.07 14.83 2.83
N ASP A 124 7.38 14.72 2.97
CA ASP A 124 8.32 14.88 1.86
C ASP A 124 8.26 13.72 0.85
N LEU A 125 8.71 14.01 -0.37
CA LEU A 125 8.88 13.02 -1.43
C LEU A 125 10.13 12.17 -1.18
N HIS A 126 10.11 10.91 -1.62
CA HIS A 126 11.35 10.15 -1.67
C HIS A 126 12.15 10.60 -2.91
N PRO A 127 13.50 10.49 -2.89
CA PRO A 127 14.31 10.93 -4.02
C PRO A 127 13.97 10.19 -5.33
N GLY A 128 14.25 10.86 -6.45
CA GLY A 128 14.12 10.28 -7.79
C GLY A 128 12.83 10.67 -8.51
N PRO A 129 12.64 10.18 -9.75
CA PRO A 129 11.46 10.48 -10.54
C PRO A 129 10.21 9.85 -9.90
N THR A 130 9.06 10.49 -10.07
CA THR A 130 7.77 9.98 -9.60
C THR A 130 6.83 9.80 -10.78
N SER A 131 6.04 8.72 -10.77
CA SER A 131 5.03 8.41 -11.78
C SER A 131 3.63 8.34 -11.21
N LEU A 132 3.48 8.10 -9.90
CA LEU A 132 2.21 8.00 -9.21
C LEU A 132 2.32 8.61 -7.81
N LEU A 133 1.40 9.52 -7.48
CA LEU A 133 1.23 10.11 -6.15
C LEU A 133 0.08 9.40 -5.43
N HIS A 134 0.32 8.92 -4.21
CA HIS A 134 -0.64 8.13 -3.46
C HIS A 134 -0.90 8.73 -2.07
N TRP A 135 -2.06 9.39 -1.93
CA TRP A 135 -2.61 9.93 -0.68
C TRP A 135 -3.19 8.82 0.22
N SER A 136 -2.35 7.83 0.54
CA SER A 136 -2.69 6.78 1.52
C SER A 136 -2.79 7.41 2.91
N GLY A 137 -3.85 7.10 3.66
CA GLY A 137 -4.11 7.67 4.98
C GLY A 137 -5.37 8.54 5.01
N LYS A 138 -5.53 9.32 6.09
CA LYS A 138 -6.71 10.12 6.38
C LYS A 138 -6.67 11.52 5.75
N GLY A 139 -5.48 12.09 5.55
CA GLY A 139 -5.31 13.42 4.96
C GLY A 139 -5.56 13.40 3.45
N LYS A 140 -6.80 13.67 3.04
CA LYS A 140 -7.15 13.72 1.62
C LYS A 140 -6.95 15.12 1.04
N PRO A 141 -6.53 15.24 -0.23
CA PRO A 141 -6.20 16.53 -0.82
C PRO A 141 -7.40 17.48 -0.84
N TRP A 142 -8.58 17.01 -1.25
CA TRP A 142 -9.84 17.79 -1.21
C TRP A 142 -10.13 18.34 0.18
N ALA A 143 -10.10 17.49 1.21
CA ALA A 143 -10.38 17.90 2.57
C ALA A 143 -9.39 18.97 3.10
N ARG A 144 -8.13 18.94 2.65
CA ARG A 144 -7.11 19.94 3.01
C ARG A 144 -7.28 21.24 2.23
N LEU A 145 -7.65 21.15 0.95
CA LEU A 145 -7.96 22.30 0.10
C LEU A 145 -9.19 23.04 0.62
N ASP A 146 -10.29 22.33 0.90
CA ASP A 146 -11.54 22.88 1.45
C ASP A 146 -11.33 23.54 2.81
N ALA A 147 -10.44 22.98 3.64
CA ALA A 147 -10.09 23.54 4.94
C ALA A 147 -9.07 24.70 4.87
N ASN A 148 -8.66 25.12 3.66
CA ASN A 148 -7.63 26.11 3.41
C ASN A 148 -6.30 25.81 4.15
N ARG A 149 -5.94 24.53 4.23
CA ARG A 149 -4.70 24.02 4.83
C ARG A 149 -4.02 23.01 3.89
N PRO A 150 -3.75 23.37 2.63
CA PRO A 150 -3.20 22.44 1.66
C PRO A 150 -1.75 22.08 1.97
N CYS A 151 -1.38 20.84 1.67
CA CYS A 151 0.01 20.51 1.44
C CYS A 151 0.44 20.92 0.03
N PRO A 152 1.73 21.22 -0.22
CA PRO A 152 2.20 21.64 -1.55
C PRO A 152 1.76 20.70 -2.68
N LEU A 153 1.72 19.39 -2.41
CA LEU A 153 1.34 18.39 -3.40
C LEU A 153 -0.16 18.34 -3.70
N ASP A 154 -1.02 18.84 -2.82
CA ASP A 154 -2.46 18.81 -3.02
C ASP A 154 -2.91 19.67 -4.21
N ALA A 155 -2.11 20.69 -4.54
CA ALA A 155 -2.32 21.52 -5.73
C ALA A 155 -2.26 20.70 -7.03
N PHE A 156 -1.51 19.58 -7.08
CA PHE A 156 -1.51 18.68 -8.24
C PHE A 156 -2.81 17.90 -8.38
N TRP A 157 -3.55 17.71 -7.29
CA TRP A 157 -4.85 17.05 -7.32
C TRP A 157 -5.98 18.03 -7.70
N ALA A 158 -5.88 19.31 -7.31
CA ALA A 158 -6.93 20.31 -7.47
C ALA A 158 -7.58 20.38 -8.88
N PRO A 159 -6.85 20.29 -10.01
CA PRO A 159 -7.46 20.30 -11.35
C PRO A 159 -8.36 19.11 -11.65
N TYR A 160 -8.27 18.04 -10.86
CA TYR A 160 -9.06 16.82 -10.98
C TYR A 160 -10.21 16.76 -9.97
N ASP A 161 -10.41 17.82 -9.19
CA ASP A 161 -11.59 17.91 -8.34
C ASP A 161 -12.84 18.02 -9.22
N LEU A 162 -13.68 16.99 -9.17
CA LEU A 162 -14.92 16.94 -9.92
C LEU A 162 -16.05 17.67 -9.19
N LEU A 163 -15.85 18.06 -7.92
CA LEU A 163 -16.81 18.86 -7.19
C LEU A 163 -16.74 20.30 -7.69
N GLN A 164 -17.61 20.64 -8.62
CA GLN A 164 -17.82 22.04 -9.00
C GLN A 164 -18.50 22.76 -7.84
N THR A 165 -17.74 23.55 -7.09
CA THR A 165 -18.30 24.55 -6.19
C THR A 165 -18.88 25.68 -7.04
N SER A 166 -20.06 26.19 -6.69
CA SER A 166 -20.81 27.18 -7.47
C SER A 166 -20.03 28.47 -7.78
N SER A 167 -18.93 28.74 -7.07
CA SER A 167 -18.01 29.86 -7.36
C SER A 167 -17.18 29.68 -8.63
N ALA A 168 -17.02 28.46 -9.16
CA ALA A 168 -16.28 28.22 -10.41
C ALA A 168 -17.10 28.54 -11.68
N LEU A 169 -18.42 28.75 -11.53
CA LEU A 169 -19.33 29.12 -12.63
C LEU A 169 -19.44 30.65 -12.83
N GLU A 170 -18.79 31.45 -11.98
CA GLU A 170 -18.80 32.92 -12.06
C GLU A 170 -17.44 33.52 -12.52
N SER A 171 -16.52 32.68 -13.01
CA SER A 171 -15.20 33.10 -13.53
C SER A 171 -15.12 33.06 -15.05
#